data_AF-A0A8H3GSJ2-F1
#
_entry.id   AF-A0A8H3GSJ2-F1
#
_cell.length_a   1.000
_cell.length_b   1.000
_cell.length_c   1.000
_cell.angle_alpha   90.00
_cell.angle_beta   90.00
_cell.angle_gamma   90.00
#
_symmetry.space_group_name_H-M   'P 1'
#
loop_
_entity.id
_entity.type
_entity.pdbx_description
1 polymer ?
#
loop_
_entity_poly.entity_id
_entity_poly.type
_entity_poly.pdbx_seq_one_letter_code
_entity_poly.pdbx_strand_id
1 'polypeptide(L)'
;EHPLVICEQCNSQSCFTHDIPWHTGFTCKQFDRNARLNAKGQRLKKERARTETRKSEKYIRGNAKKCPNRSCGRQIQKNGGCDHMTCRRPAGCGHEFCWLCLADYSLIRRKGNQRHKVYCKHYRPHWPRKLLRMG
;
A
#
# COMPACT_ATOMS: atom_id res chain seq x y z
N GLU A 1 -52.38 -3.26 8.31
CA GLU A 1 -52.49 -3.73 6.92
C GLU A 1 -51.40 -4.77 6.65
N HIS A 2 -51.72 -5.86 5.97
CA HIS A 2 -50.78 -6.93 5.63
C HIS A 2 -50.08 -6.59 4.30
N PRO A 3 -48.74 -6.36 4.29
CA PRO A 3 -48.03 -5.86 3.11
C PRO A 3 -47.60 -6.96 2.12
N LEU A 4 -48.06 -8.20 2.30
CA LEU A 4 -47.76 -9.33 1.41
C LEU A 4 -48.73 -9.32 0.22
N VAL A 5 -48.19 -9.36 -1.00
CA VAL A 5 -48.95 -9.50 -2.24
C VAL A 5 -48.52 -10.80 -2.93
N ILE A 6 -49.47 -11.63 -3.32
CA ILE A 6 -49.24 -12.91 -4.00
C ILE A 6 -49.83 -12.82 -5.41
N CYS A 7 -49.04 -13.16 -6.43
CA CYS A 7 -49.54 -13.28 -7.80
C CYS A 7 -50.30 -14.60 -7.96
N GLU A 8 -51.57 -14.58 -8.35
CA GLU A 8 -52.35 -15.83 -8.50
C GLU A 8 -51.97 -16.66 -9.73
N GLN A 9 -51.25 -16.07 -10.69
CA GLN A 9 -50.85 -16.74 -11.92
C GLN A 9 -49.54 -17.52 -11.76
N CYS A 10 -48.60 -17.00 -10.96
CA CYS A 10 -47.27 -17.61 -10.78
C CYS A 10 -46.89 -17.86 -9.31
N ASN A 11 -47.78 -17.53 -8.37
CA ASN A 11 -47.62 -17.69 -6.92
C ASN A 11 -46.43 -16.94 -6.29
N SER A 12 -45.83 -15.99 -7.01
CA SER A 12 -44.72 -15.17 -6.51
C SER A 12 -45.20 -14.23 -5.40
N GLN A 13 -44.43 -14.15 -4.31
CA GLN A 13 -44.72 -13.29 -3.17
C GLN A 13 -43.86 -12.03 -3.20
N SER A 14 -44.48 -10.88 -2.94
CA SER A 14 -43.82 -9.57 -2.90
C SER A 14 -44.26 -8.74 -1.70
N CYS A 15 -43.46 -7.76 -1.32
CA CYS A 15 -43.81 -6.78 -0.31
C CYS A 15 -44.31 -5.49 -0.97
N PHE A 16 -45.59 -5.15 -0.79
CA PHE A 16 -46.20 -3.95 -1.34
C PHE A 16 -45.49 -2.65 -0.90
N THR A 17 -44.99 -2.62 0.34
CA THR A 17 -44.33 -1.43 0.90
C THR A 17 -42.93 -1.18 0.34
N HIS A 18 -42.23 -2.22 -0.12
CA HIS A 18 -40.82 -2.14 -0.52
C HIS A 18 -40.57 -2.48 -1.99
N ASP A 19 -41.58 -2.97 -2.71
CA ASP A 19 -41.49 -3.39 -4.10
C ASP A 19 -40.32 -4.37 -4.38
N ILE A 20 -40.22 -5.38 -3.51
CA ILE A 20 -39.21 -6.46 -3.57
C ILE A 20 -39.88 -7.81 -3.32
N PRO A 21 -39.21 -8.94 -3.61
CA PRO A 21 -39.66 -10.25 -3.16
C PRO A 21 -39.95 -10.25 -1.66
N TRP A 22 -40.97 -11.02 -1.27
CA TRP A 22 -41.41 -11.07 0.12
C TRP A 22 -40.27 -11.47 1.05
N HIS A 23 -40.07 -10.67 2.09
CA HIS A 23 -39.09 -10.94 3.13
C HIS A 23 -39.80 -11.60 4.31
N THR A 24 -39.45 -12.86 4.59
CA THR A 24 -40.05 -13.62 5.69
C THR A 24 -39.35 -13.29 7.02
N GLY A 25 -40.08 -13.46 8.14
CA GLY A 25 -39.51 -13.31 9.49
C GLY A 25 -39.29 -11.88 9.96
N PHE A 26 -39.66 -10.86 9.17
CA PHE A 26 -39.53 -9.45 9.55
C PHE A 26 -40.80 -8.67 9.23
N THR A 27 -41.15 -7.72 10.08
CA THR A 27 -42.06 -6.61 9.70
C THR A 27 -41.33 -5.65 8.76
N CYS A 28 -42.07 -4.84 8.01
CA CYS A 28 -41.46 -3.85 7.10
C CYS A 28 -40.47 -2.91 7.83
N LYS A 29 -40.84 -2.43 9.03
CA LYS A 29 -39.96 -1.60 9.86
C LYS A 29 -38.68 -2.31 10.31
N GLN A 30 -38.78 -3.61 10.62
CA GLN A 30 -37.61 -4.42 10.99
C GLN A 30 -36.73 -4.69 9.77
N PHE A 31 -37.33 -4.94 8.60
CA PHE A 31 -36.62 -5.12 7.34
C PHE A 31 -35.82 -3.86 6.97
N ASP A 32 -36.43 -2.67 7.05
CA ASP A 32 -35.73 -1.40 6.84
C ASP A 32 -34.54 -1.22 7.76
N ARG A 33 -34.71 -1.51 9.05
CA ARG A 33 -33.63 -1.44 10.04
C ARG A 33 -32.50 -2.40 9.68
N ASN A 34 -32.84 -3.63 9.31
CA ASN A 34 -31.87 -4.64 8.93
C ASN A 34 -31.12 -4.23 7.65
N ALA A 35 -31.82 -3.74 6.63
CA ALA A 35 -31.23 -3.24 5.40
C ALA A 35 -30.23 -2.10 5.67
N ARG A 36 -30.57 -1.16 6.56
CA ARG A 36 -29.65 -0.08 6.98
C ARG A 36 -28.42 -0.62 7.72
N LEU A 37 -28.58 -1.57 8.64
CA LEU A 37 -27.47 -2.19 9.36
C LEU A 37 -26.56 -2.97 8.42
N ASN A 38 -27.13 -3.72 7.47
CA ASN A 38 -26.40 -4.44 6.44
C ASN A 38 -25.61 -3.48 5.54
N ALA A 39 -26.23 -2.40 5.06
CA ALA A 39 -25.56 -1.38 4.27
C ALA A 39 -24.40 -0.73 5.05
N LYS A 40 -24.59 -0.43 6.35
CA LYS A 40 -23.53 0.08 7.22
C LYS A 40 -22.39 -0.93 7.37
N GLY A 41 -22.70 -2.21 7.60
CA GLY A 41 -21.72 -3.29 7.71
C GLY A 41 -20.90 -3.46 6.42
N GLN A 42 -21.57 -3.44 5.27
CA GLN A 42 -20.90 -3.49 3.95
C GLN A 42 -19.98 -2.29 3.73
N ARG A 43 -20.41 -1.08 4.10
CA ARG A 43 -19.57 0.13 4.01
C ARG A 43 -18.31 0.02 4.85
N LEU A 44 -18.44 -0.40 6.11
CA LEU A 44 -17.30 -0.60 7.01
C LEU A 44 -16.33 -1.67 6.48
N LYS A 45 -16.86 -2.79 5.96
CA LYS A 45 -16.05 -3.84 5.33
C LYS A 45 -15.27 -3.31 4.12
N LYS A 46 -15.92 -2.51 3.27
CA LYS A 46 -15.30 -1.89 2.08
C LYS A 46 -14.23 -0.87 2.47
N GLU A 47 -14.46 -0.07 3.49
CA GLU A 47 -13.49 0.89 4.01
C GLU A 47 -12.25 0.21 4.61
N ARG A 48 -12.46 -0.86 5.39
CA ARG A 48 -11.37 -1.69 5.91
C ARG A 48 -10.55 -2.28 4.78
N ALA A 49 -11.20 -2.90 3.79
CA ALA A 49 -10.51 -3.47 2.62
C ALA A 49 -9.68 -2.41 1.88
N ARG A 50 -10.25 -1.22 1.62
CA ARG A 50 -9.52 -0.09 1.00
C ARG A 50 -8.30 0.32 1.82
N THR A 51 -8.44 0.40 3.14
CA THR A 51 -7.35 0.77 4.06
C THR A 51 -6.24 -0.27 4.05
N GLU A 52 -6.58 -1.55 4.09
CA GLU A 52 -5.63 -2.67 3.99
C GLU A 52 -4.89 -2.67 2.65
N THR A 53 -5.60 -2.50 1.53
CA THR A 53 -4.98 -2.36 0.20
C THR A 53 -3.98 -1.19 0.16
N ARG A 54 -4.38 -0.01 0.65
CA ARG A 54 -3.49 1.17 0.68
C ARG A 54 -2.24 0.95 1.54
N LYS A 55 -2.37 0.25 2.68
CA LYS A 55 -1.23 -0.13 3.53
C LYS A 55 -0.30 -1.10 2.79
N SER A 56 -0.86 -2.14 2.14
CA SER A 56 -0.11 -3.11 1.35
C SER A 56 0.67 -2.44 0.21
N GLU A 57 0.02 -1.58 -0.57
CA GLU A 57 0.70 -0.84 -1.63
C GLU A 57 1.81 0.07 -1.11
N LYS A 58 1.58 0.77 0.02
CA LYS A 58 2.60 1.63 0.63
C LYS A 58 3.81 0.78 1.06
N TYR A 59 3.58 -0.40 1.62
CA TYR A 59 4.62 -1.34 1.98
C TYR A 59 5.41 -1.81 0.74
N ILE A 60 4.71 -2.24 -0.32
CA ILE A 60 5.33 -2.66 -1.59
C ILE A 60 6.19 -1.54 -2.18
N ARG A 61 5.66 -0.31 -2.28
CA ARG A 61 6.38 0.86 -2.80
C ARG A 61 7.62 1.22 -1.96
N GLY A 62 7.56 1.02 -0.65
CA GLY A 62 8.69 1.29 0.25
C GLY A 62 9.76 0.18 0.24
N ASN A 63 9.36 -1.05 -0.05
CA ASN A 63 10.19 -2.24 0.10
C ASN A 63 10.73 -2.80 -1.21
N ALA A 64 10.44 -2.20 -2.37
CA ALA A 64 11.03 -2.59 -3.65
C ALA A 64 11.54 -1.38 -4.45
N LYS A 65 12.72 -1.49 -5.06
CA LYS A 65 13.31 -0.47 -5.94
C LYS A 65 13.99 -1.15 -7.13
N LYS A 66 14.06 -0.46 -8.28
CA LYS A 66 14.84 -0.92 -9.43
C LYS A 66 16.33 -0.75 -9.16
N CYS A 67 17.15 -1.67 -9.67
CA CYS A 67 18.59 -1.54 -9.70
C CYS A 67 18.97 -0.23 -10.43
N PRO A 68 19.82 0.63 -9.85
CA PRO A 68 20.20 1.90 -10.46
C PRO A 68 21.17 1.74 -11.64
N ASN A 69 21.77 0.56 -11.82
CA ASN A 69 22.51 0.27 -13.04
C ASN A 69 21.55 0.26 -14.24
N ARG A 70 21.79 1.19 -15.17
CA ARG A 70 20.95 1.47 -16.35
C ARG A 70 20.81 0.27 -17.28
N SER A 71 21.81 -0.60 -17.36
CA SER A 71 21.74 -1.83 -18.17
C SER A 71 21.04 -3.00 -17.45
N CYS A 72 20.69 -2.88 -16.17
CA CYS A 72 20.07 -3.94 -15.39
C CYS A 72 18.59 -3.68 -15.08
N GLY A 73 18.28 -2.58 -14.37
CA GLY A 73 16.90 -2.20 -14.06
C GLY A 73 16.05 -3.18 -13.21
N ARG A 74 16.61 -4.30 -12.78
CA ARG A 74 15.90 -5.38 -12.05
C ARG A 74 15.24 -4.87 -10.77
N GLN A 75 14.03 -5.35 -10.45
CA GLN A 75 13.41 -5.07 -9.14
C GLN A 75 14.15 -5.79 -8.01
N ILE A 76 14.49 -5.04 -6.97
CA ILE A 76 15.18 -5.50 -5.78
C ILE A 76 14.27 -5.21 -4.59
N GLN A 77 14.00 -6.22 -3.77
CA GLN A 77 13.29 -6.04 -2.51
C GLN A 77 14.29 -5.73 -1.38
N LYS A 78 13.91 -4.84 -0.46
CA LYS A 78 14.71 -4.55 0.73
C LYS A 78 14.66 -5.76 1.65
N ASN A 79 15.82 -6.34 1.93
CA ASN A 79 15.96 -7.56 2.73
C ASN A 79 16.31 -7.29 4.21
N GLY A 80 15.93 -6.11 4.75
CA GLY A 80 16.26 -5.70 6.12
C GLY A 80 17.75 -5.32 6.32
N GLY A 81 18.09 -4.75 7.48
CA GLY A 81 19.48 -4.41 7.82
C GLY A 81 19.95 -3.04 7.33
N CYS A 82 20.96 -3.01 6.45
CA CYS A 82 21.74 -1.82 6.07
C CYS A 82 21.18 -1.09 4.82
N ASP A 83 21.48 0.20 4.68
CA ASP A 83 21.18 0.95 3.45
C ASP A 83 22.18 0.68 2.32
N HIS A 84 23.27 -0.05 2.56
CA HIS A 84 24.13 -0.57 1.51
C HIS A 84 23.51 -1.85 0.94
N MET A 85 23.14 -1.82 -0.34
CA MET A 85 22.49 -2.94 -1.02
C MET A 85 23.23 -3.34 -2.29
N THR A 86 23.12 -4.63 -2.63
CA THR A 86 23.75 -5.23 -3.81
C THR A 86 22.67 -5.84 -4.69
N CYS A 87 22.73 -5.60 -6.00
CA CYS A 87 21.93 -6.33 -6.99
C CYS A 87 22.50 -7.74 -7.14
N ARG A 88 22.16 -8.65 -6.21
CA ARG A 88 22.84 -9.94 -6.04
C ARG A 88 22.70 -10.87 -7.27
N ARG A 89 23.82 -11.51 -7.63
CA ARG A 89 23.89 -12.61 -8.60
C ARG A 89 23.20 -13.87 -8.05
N PRO A 90 22.82 -14.86 -8.89
CA PRO A 90 23.03 -14.95 -10.34
C PRO A 90 22.08 -14.06 -11.16
N ALA A 91 20.99 -13.61 -10.54
CA ALA A 91 19.90 -12.95 -11.26
C ALA A 91 20.11 -11.43 -11.42
N GLY A 92 20.89 -10.80 -10.55
CA GLY A 92 21.28 -9.40 -10.60
C GLY A 92 22.66 -9.14 -11.21
N CYS A 93 23.01 -7.87 -11.40
CA CYS A 93 24.26 -7.46 -12.06
C CYS A 93 25.48 -7.36 -11.14
N GLY A 94 25.32 -7.49 -9.82
CA GLY A 94 26.35 -7.29 -8.80
C GLY A 94 26.56 -5.84 -8.37
N HIS A 95 25.86 -4.87 -8.97
CA HIS A 95 26.03 -3.44 -8.64
C HIS A 95 25.64 -3.16 -7.17
N GLU A 96 26.52 -2.46 -6.47
CA GLU A 96 26.35 -2.02 -5.08
C GLU A 96 25.91 -0.56 -5.03
N PHE A 97 24.89 -0.25 -4.24
CA PHE A 97 24.30 1.09 -4.17
C PHE A 97 23.72 1.38 -2.79
N CYS A 98 23.50 2.67 -2.50
CA CYS A 98 22.74 3.09 -1.33
C CYS A 98 21.22 2.99 -1.59
N TRP A 99 20.48 2.25 -0.78
CA TRP A 99 19.03 2.08 -0.90
C TRP A 99 18.25 3.40 -0.83
N LEU A 100 18.72 4.35 -0.03
CA LEU A 100 18.02 5.62 0.20
C LEU A 100 18.14 6.58 -0.98
N CYS A 101 19.35 6.72 -1.54
CA CYS A 101 19.63 7.71 -2.57
C CYS A 101 20.00 7.14 -3.94
N LEU A 102 20.14 5.82 -4.05
CA LEU A 102 20.54 5.08 -5.25
C LEU A 102 21.93 5.47 -5.79
N ALA A 103 22.77 6.08 -4.94
CA ALA A 103 24.15 6.41 -5.30
C ALA A 103 25.01 5.14 -5.36
N ASP A 104 25.93 5.11 -6.32
CA ASP A 104 26.91 4.05 -6.52
C ASP A 104 27.81 3.90 -5.27
N TYR A 105 27.76 2.73 -4.66
CA TYR A 105 28.51 2.47 -3.44
C TYR A 105 30.01 2.29 -3.69
N SER A 106 30.43 1.91 -4.90
CA SER A 106 31.84 1.89 -5.29
C SER A 106 32.44 3.30 -5.33
N LEU A 107 31.63 4.33 -5.63
CA LEU A 107 32.08 5.74 -5.52
C LEU A 107 32.12 6.23 -4.08
N ILE A 108 31.10 5.88 -3.28
CA ILE A 108 31.05 6.22 -1.85
C ILE A 108 32.24 5.60 -1.12
N ARG A 109 32.54 4.33 -1.37
CA ARG A 109 33.68 3.62 -0.76
C ARG A 109 35.03 4.27 -1.09
N ARG A 110 35.21 4.74 -2.33
CA ARG A 110 36.48 5.34 -2.79
C ARG A 110 36.65 6.82 -2.42
N LYS A 111 35.56 7.60 -2.46
CA LYS A 111 35.61 9.07 -2.36
C LYS A 111 34.88 9.62 -1.14
N GLY A 112 34.35 8.75 -0.27
CA GLY A 112 33.67 9.09 0.96
C GLY A 112 32.20 9.47 0.81
N ASN A 113 31.61 9.79 1.97
CA ASN A 113 30.18 10.03 2.16
C ASN A 113 29.61 11.22 1.36
N GLN A 114 30.46 12.12 0.86
CA GLN A 114 30.08 13.18 -0.08
C GLN A 114 29.54 12.66 -1.43
N ARG A 115 29.70 11.37 -1.73
CA ARG A 115 29.14 10.73 -2.95
C ARG A 115 27.74 10.17 -2.77
N HIS A 116 27.18 10.19 -1.56
CA HIS A 116 25.73 10.12 -1.44
C HIS A 116 25.09 11.36 -2.08
N LYS A 117 23.82 11.28 -2.50
CA LYS A 117 23.09 12.47 -2.91
C LYS A 117 22.79 13.36 -1.70
N VAL A 118 22.70 14.67 -1.90
CA VAL A 118 22.55 15.68 -0.84
C VAL A 118 21.37 15.44 0.12
N TYR A 119 20.28 14.82 -0.36
CA TYR A 119 19.11 14.47 0.45
C TYR A 119 19.26 13.16 1.24
N CYS A 120 20.38 12.46 1.10
CA CYS A 120 20.61 11.20 1.80
C CYS A 120 21.09 11.48 3.23
N LYS A 121 20.54 10.76 4.22
CA LYS A 121 21.02 10.86 5.62
C LYS A 121 22.51 10.56 5.81
N HIS A 122 23.12 9.84 4.85
CA HIS A 122 24.54 9.49 4.86
C HIS A 122 25.42 10.53 4.17
N TYR A 123 24.84 11.55 3.52
CA TYR A 123 25.62 12.61 2.88
C TYR A 123 26.39 13.41 3.94
N ARG A 124 27.68 13.57 3.71
CA ARG A 124 28.57 14.43 4.51
C ARG A 124 29.34 15.31 3.54
N PRO A 125 29.11 16.63 3.51
CA PRO A 125 29.91 17.52 2.68
C PRO A 125 31.36 17.51 3.18
N HIS A 126 32.31 17.68 2.27
CA HIS A 126 33.71 17.84 2.63
C HIS A 126 33.92 19.23 3.22
N TRP A 127 33.88 19.33 4.54
CA TRP A 127 34.20 20.56 5.25
C TRP A 127 35.71 20.62 5.52
N PRO A 128 36.43 21.63 5.03
CA PRO A 128 37.82 21.80 5.42
C PRO A 128 37.88 21.95 6.95
N ARG A 129 38.81 21.23 7.59
CA ARG A 129 38.99 21.12 9.06
C ARG A 129 39.07 22.45 9.84
N LYS A 130 39.08 23.61 9.18
CA LYS A 130 39.24 24.93 9.79
C LYS A 130 37.96 25.58 10.34
N LEU A 131 36.74 25.13 10.03
CA LEU A 131 35.52 25.79 10.54
C LEU A 131 34.69 24.91 11.49
N LEU A 132 35.34 24.10 12.33
CA LEU A 132 34.70 23.28 13.39
C LEU A 132 35.07 23.77 14.81
N ARG A 133 35.58 25.00 14.94
CA ARG A 133 36.05 25.58 16.22
C ARG A 133 35.39 26.93 16.58
N MET A 134 34.19 27.19 16.08
CA MET A 134 33.38 28.32 16.54
C MET A 134 31.99 27.78 16.85
N GLY A 135 31.74 27.58 18.14
CA GLY A 135 30.54 26.98 18.72
C GLY A 135 30.85 26.55 20.14
#